data_AF-A0A3N5ZEB0-F1
#
_entry.id   AF-A0A3N5ZEB0-F1
#
_cell.length_a   1.000
_cell.length_b   1.000
_cell.length_c   1.000
_cell.angle_alpha   90.00
_cell.angle_beta   90.00
_cell.angle_gamma   90.00
#
_symmetry.space_group_name_H-M   'P 1'
#
loop_
_entity.id
_entity.type
_entity.pdbx_description
1 polymer ?
#
loop_
_entity_poly.entity_id
_entity_poly.type
_entity_poly.pdbx_seq_one_letter_code
_entity_poly.pdbx_strand_id
1 'polypeptide(L)'
;MRLAVDPNVPDPAAILRAADVLRSGGIVAGPTDTLYGLLADPHSASAIDAIYALKGRSQGQPLPLVASSRAQLESLTGPLGGGTGVLASRFWPGPLTLL
;
A
#
# COMPACT_ATOMS: atom_id res chain seq x y z
N MET A 1 -9.39 -2.27 -16.44
CA MET A 1 -10.49 -3.06 -15.85
C MET A 1 -11.03 -2.30 -14.64
N ARG A 2 -12.35 -2.27 -14.43
CA ARG A 2 -12.96 -1.67 -13.23
C ARG A 2 -13.64 -2.76 -12.42
N LEU A 3 -13.37 -2.79 -11.12
CA LEU A 3 -14.04 -3.67 -10.15
C LEU A 3 -14.90 -2.77 -9.24
N ALA A 4 -16.19 -3.04 -9.16
CA ALA A 4 -17.06 -2.38 -8.18
C ALA A 4 -16.98 -3.15 -6.87
N VAL A 5 -16.61 -2.47 -5.78
CA VAL A 5 -16.43 -3.05 -4.45
C VAL A 5 -17.14 -2.16 -3.45
N ASP A 6 -18.02 -2.73 -2.63
CA ASP A 6 -18.58 -2.03 -1.47
C ASP A 6 -17.48 -1.93 -0.40
N PRO A 7 -17.11 -0.72 0.05
CA PRO A 7 -16.05 -0.56 1.05
C PRO A 7 -16.44 -1.12 2.43
N ASN A 8 -17.73 -1.26 2.74
CA ASN A 8 -18.19 -1.82 4.01
C ASN A 8 -18.28 -3.34 3.97
N VAL A 9 -18.47 -3.92 2.78
CA VAL A 9 -18.59 -5.36 2.56
C VAL A 9 -17.88 -5.74 1.24
N PRO A 10 -16.53 -5.75 1.24
CA PRO A 10 -15.79 -5.99 0.01
C PRO A 10 -15.97 -7.43 -0.49
N ASP A 11 -16.38 -7.60 -1.75
CA ASP A 11 -16.47 -8.91 -2.41
C ASP A 11 -15.09 -9.58 -2.45
N PRO A 12 -14.89 -10.74 -1.78
CA PRO A 12 -13.62 -11.45 -1.78
C PRO A 12 -13.10 -11.77 -3.18
N ALA A 13 -13.98 -12.08 -4.14
CA ALA A 13 -13.57 -12.39 -5.51
C ALA A 13 -13.04 -11.15 -6.26
N ALA A 14 -13.55 -9.96 -5.94
CA ALA A 14 -13.00 -8.71 -6.46
C ALA A 14 -11.63 -8.39 -5.84
N ILE A 15 -11.48 -8.59 -4.52
CA ILE A 15 -10.20 -8.39 -3.82
C ILE A 15 -9.13 -9.36 -4.35
N LEU A 16 -9.46 -10.63 -4.53
CA LEU A 16 -8.54 -11.63 -5.10
C LEU A 16 -8.08 -11.26 -6.51
N ARG A 17 -9.00 -10.81 -7.37
CA ARG A 17 -8.66 -10.32 -8.71
C ARG A 17 -7.70 -9.12 -8.67
N ALA A 18 -7.92 -8.17 -7.76
CA ALA A 18 -6.99 -7.05 -7.59
C ALA A 18 -5.62 -7.50 -7.07
N ALA A 19 -5.58 -8.45 -6.14
CA ALA A 19 -4.35 -9.03 -5.63
C ALA A 19 -3.56 -9.76 -6.73
N ASP A 20 -4.23 -10.49 -7.62
CA ASP A 20 -3.57 -11.16 -8.75
C ASP A 20 -2.94 -10.18 -9.73
N VAL A 21 -3.58 -9.03 -9.99
CA VAL A 21 -2.99 -7.95 -10.78
C VAL A 21 -1.71 -7.42 -10.13
N LEU A 22 -1.70 -7.21 -8.81
CA LEU A 22 -0.50 -6.76 -8.11
C LEU A 22 0.62 -7.81 -8.19
N ARG A 23 0.30 -9.09 -7.95
CA ARG A 23 1.26 -10.20 -8.03
C ARG A 23 1.85 -10.39 -9.43
N SER A 24 1.10 -10.05 -10.47
CA SER A 24 1.59 -10.09 -11.86
C SER A 24 2.39 -8.84 -12.24
N GLY A 25 2.75 -7.97 -11.29
CA GLY A 25 3.49 -6.72 -11.54
C GLY A 25 2.63 -5.58 -12.10
N GLY A 26 1.31 -5.71 -12.03
CA GLY A 26 0.37 -4.65 -12.42
C GLY A 26 0.16 -3.61 -11.32
N ILE A 27 -0.61 -2.58 -11.64
CA ILE A 27 -0.95 -1.47 -10.74
C ILE A 27 -2.46 -1.47 -10.49
N VAL A 28 -2.84 -1.26 -9.23
CA VAL A 28 -4.24 -1.11 -8.82
C VAL A 28 -4.44 0.30 -8.25
N ALA A 29 -5.42 1.03 -8.79
CA ALA A 29 -5.93 2.23 -8.13
C ALA A 29 -7.02 1.79 -7.12
N GLY A 30 -6.82 2.09 -5.83
CA GLY A 30 -7.74 1.65 -4.78
C GLY A 30 -7.92 2.70 -3.68
N PRO A 31 -9.06 2.69 -2.96
CA PRO A 31 -9.28 3.59 -1.83
C PRO A 31 -8.39 3.21 -0.64
N THR A 32 -7.94 4.21 0.11
CA THR A 32 -7.44 4.07 1.48
C THR A 32 -8.31 4.87 2.43
N ASP A 33 -7.93 4.89 3.71
CA ASP A 33 -8.51 5.75 4.74
C ASP A 33 -8.24 7.25 4.54
N THR A 34 -7.36 7.62 3.59
CA THR A 34 -7.01 9.01 3.29
C THR A 34 -7.42 9.43 1.88
N LEU A 35 -6.85 8.79 0.86
CA LEU A 35 -7.04 9.13 -0.56
C LEU A 35 -6.99 7.87 -1.42
N TYR A 36 -7.32 7.99 -2.70
CA TYR A 36 -7.01 6.92 -3.63
C TYR A 36 -5.49 6.78 -3.81
N GLY A 37 -5.00 5.56 -3.65
CA GLY A 37 -3.61 5.19 -3.89
C GLY A 37 -3.45 4.45 -5.22
N LEU A 38 -2.31 4.66 -5.88
CA LEU A 38 -1.81 3.71 -6.87
C LEU A 38 -0.93 2.70 -6.12
N LEU A 39 -1.38 1.44 -6.12
CA LEU A 39 -0.80 0.32 -5.40
C LEU A 39 -0.03 -0.56 -6.37
N ALA A 40 1.13 -1.02 -5.94
CA ALA A 40 2.01 -1.94 -6.66
C ALA A 40 2.68 -2.87 -5.64
N ASP A 41 3.19 -4.01 -6.10
CA ASP A 41 4.04 -4.88 -5.28
C ASP A 41 5.38 -4.14 -4.97
N PRO A 42 5.73 -3.92 -3.69
CA PRO A 42 6.96 -3.22 -3.32
C PRO A 42 8.24 -3.99 -3.67
N HIS A 43 8.14 -5.26 -4.06
CA HIS A 43 9.27 -6.06 -4.54
C HIS A 43 9.43 -6.03 -6.07
N SER A 44 8.48 -5.42 -6.79
CA SER A 44 8.53 -5.33 -8.25
C SER A 44 9.11 -3.99 -8.70
N ALA A 45 10.39 -4.00 -9.09
CA ALA A 45 11.07 -2.80 -9.58
C ALA A 45 10.35 -2.17 -10.80
N SER A 46 9.87 -3.00 -11.72
CA SER A 46 9.13 -2.53 -12.90
C SER A 46 7.78 -1.87 -12.54
N ALA A 47 7.07 -2.41 -11.55
CA ALA A 47 5.82 -1.80 -11.08
C ALA A 47 6.09 -0.48 -10.35
N ILE A 48 7.17 -0.40 -9.56
CA ILE A 48 7.60 0.84 -8.91
C ILE A 48 7.96 1.92 -9.94
N ASP A 49 8.71 1.58 -10.99
CA ASP A 49 9.05 2.52 -12.07
C ASP A 49 7.79 3.03 -12.80
N ALA A 50 6.82 2.14 -13.03
CA ALA A 50 5.54 2.52 -13.59
C ALA A 50 4.75 3.48 -12.68
N ILE A 51 4.82 3.31 -11.35
CA ILE A 51 4.23 4.27 -10.39
C ILE A 51 4.89 5.65 -10.50
N TYR A 52 6.22 5.72 -10.58
CA TYR A 52 6.93 7.01 -10.76
C TYR A 52 6.50 7.69 -12.06
N ALA A 53 6.47 6.95 -13.16
CA ALA A 53 6.07 7.45 -14.47
C ALA A 53 4.63 7.97 -14.47
N LEU A 54 3.68 7.20 -13.92
CA LEU A 54 2.26 7.59 -13.85
C LEU A 54 2.02 8.80 -12.95
N LYS A 55 2.77 8.94 -11.85
CA LYS A 55 2.64 10.09 -10.95
C LYS A 55 3.44 11.32 -11.42
N GLY A 56 4.23 11.20 -12.49
CA GLY A 56 5.15 12.27 -12.91
C GLY A 56 6.19 12.61 -11.83
N ARG A 57 6.57 11.65 -10.99
CA ARG A 57 7.55 11.84 -9.91
C ARG A 57 8.95 11.51 -10.42
N SER A 58 9.95 12.27 -9.97
CA SER A 58 11.34 11.89 -10.22
C SER A 58 11.66 10.57 -9.51
N GLN A 59 12.45 9.71 -10.15
CA GLN A 59 12.93 8.49 -9.51
C GLN A 59 13.68 8.82 -8.21
N GLY A 60 13.49 7.98 -7.19
CA GLY A 60 14.12 8.13 -5.87
C GLY A 60 13.32 8.96 -4.86
N GLN A 61 12.22 9.62 -5.24
CA GLN A 61 11.32 10.20 -4.23
C GLN A 61 10.64 9.08 -3.43
N PRO A 62 10.67 9.09 -2.09
CA PRO A 62 10.13 8.00 -1.30
C PRO A 62 8.65 7.75 -1.62
N LEU A 63 8.30 6.47 -1.75
CA LEU A 63 6.92 5.99 -1.87
C LEU A 63 6.52 5.36 -0.54
N PRO A 64 5.32 5.67 0.01
CA PRO A 64 4.87 5.07 1.25
C PRO A 64 4.58 3.58 1.05
N LEU A 65 4.96 2.78 2.05
CA LEU A 65 4.54 1.38 2.15
C LEU A 65 3.20 1.31 2.89
N VAL A 66 2.31 0.48 2.38
CA VAL A 66 1.06 0.10 3.05
C VAL A 66 1.09 -1.40 3.34
N ALA A 67 0.69 -1.79 4.54
CA ALA A 67 0.75 -3.17 5.01
C ALA A 67 -0.55 -3.53 5.74
N SER A 68 -0.94 -4.81 5.67
CA SER A 68 -2.12 -5.31 6.38
C SER A 68 -1.87 -5.49 7.89
N SER A 69 -0.62 -5.45 8.32
CA SER A 69 -0.24 -5.56 9.73
C SER A 69 1.08 -4.87 10.03
N ARG A 70 1.27 -4.51 11.30
CA ARG A 70 2.55 -4.01 11.82
C ARG A 70 3.68 -5.01 11.59
N ALA A 71 3.45 -6.30 11.81
CA ALA A 71 4.46 -7.34 11.62
C ALA A 71 4.94 -7.43 10.17
N GLN A 72 4.02 -7.30 9.20
CA GLN A 72 4.39 -7.25 7.79
C GLN A 72 5.29 -6.04 7.50
N LEU A 73 4.95 -4.87 8.01
CA LEU A 73 5.77 -3.66 7.83
C LEU A 73 7.14 -3.81 8.51
N GLU A 74 7.19 -4.29 9.75
CA GLU A 74 8.44 -4.51 10.50
C GLU A 74 9.35 -5.55 9.82
N SER A 75 8.79 -6.51 9.07
CA SER A 75 9.59 -7.44 8.26
C SER A 75 10.35 -6.76 7.11
N LEU A 76 9.90 -5.58 6.68
CA LEU A 76 10.51 -4.78 5.60
C LEU A 76 11.39 -3.64 6.14
N THR A 77 10.99 -3.01 7.25
CA THR A 77 11.65 -1.81 7.80
C THR A 77 12.51 -2.07 9.03
N GLY A 78 12.39 -3.26 9.64
CA GLY A 78 12.86 -3.52 10.99
C GLY A 78 11.84 -3.10 12.07
N PRO A 79 12.08 -3.45 13.34
CA PRO A 79 11.14 -3.25 14.44
C PRO A 79 10.91 -1.75 14.76
N LEU A 80 9.65 -1.37 15.04
CA LEU A 80 9.31 0.00 15.42
C LEU A 80 9.52 0.22 16.93
N GLY A 81 10.65 0.85 17.27
CA GLY A 81 11.00 1.22 18.64
C GLY A 81 10.52 2.61 19.07
N GLY A 82 10.69 2.90 20.37
CA GLY A 82 10.50 4.24 20.94
C GLY A 82 9.16 4.90 20.61
N GLY A 83 9.20 6.19 20.31
CA GLY A 83 8.01 6.99 20.00
C GLY A 83 7.25 6.46 18.77
N THR A 84 7.94 5.99 17.74
CA THR A 84 7.34 5.42 16.52
C THR A 84 6.50 4.18 16.86
N GLY A 85 7.00 3.31 17.73
CA GLY A 85 6.25 2.16 18.21
C GLY A 85 4.99 2.53 19.01
N VAL A 86 5.05 3.57 19.84
CA VAL A 86 3.91 4.08 20.62
C VAL A 86 2.84 4.68 19.69
N LEU A 87 3.27 5.50 18.73
CA LEU A 87 2.38 6.11 17.75
C LEU A 87 1.70 5.04 16.86
N ALA A 88 2.48 4.09 16.36
CA ALA A 88 1.96 2.96 15.57
C ALA A 88 0.88 2.19 16.36
N SER A 89 1.15 1.81 17.60
CA SER A 89 0.18 1.06 18.42
C SER A 89 -1.11 1.82 18.73
N ARG A 90 -1.08 3.16 18.70
CA ARG A 90 -2.25 3.99 19.05
C ARG A 90 -3.06 4.43 17.83
N PHE A 91 -2.40 4.67 16.70
CA PHE A 91 -3.01 5.29 15.53
C PHE A 91 -3.12 4.36 14.32
N TRP A 92 -2.49 3.18 14.35
CA TRP A 92 -2.71 2.15 13.33
C TRP A 92 -3.67 1.05 13.80
N PRO A 93 -4.52 0.53 12.90
CA PRO A 93 -4.78 1.00 11.53
C PRO A 93 -5.45 2.38 11.51
N GLY A 94 -5.00 3.26 10.61
CA GLY A 94 -5.50 4.63 10.51
C GLY A 94 -4.54 5.58 9.78
N PRO A 95 -4.95 6.86 9.62
CA PRO A 95 -4.37 7.80 8.65
C PRO A 95 -3.08 8.46 9.15
N LEU A 96 -2.15 7.66 9.68
CA LEU A 96 -0.84 8.10 10.14
C LEU A 96 0.25 7.49 9.26
N THR A 97 1.16 8.31 8.76
CA THR A 97 2.41 7.84 8.14
C THR A 97 3.57 8.10 9.09
N LEU A 98 4.44 7.10 9.25
CA LEU A 98 5.67 7.19 10.04
C LEU A 98 6.85 7.20 9.07
N LEU A 99 7.83 8.08 9.33
CA LEU A 99 9.03 8.29 8.50
C LEU A 99 10.28 7.76 9.20
#